data_AF-A0A974S6N5-F1
#
_entry.id   AF-A0A974S6N5-F1
#
_cell.length_a   1.000
_cell.length_b   1.000
_cell.length_c   1.000
_cell.angle_alpha   90.00
_cell.angle_beta   90.00
_cell.angle_gamma   90.00
#
_symmetry.space_group_name_H-M   'P 1'
#
loop_
_entity.id
_entity.type
_entity.pdbx_description
1 polymer ?
#
loop_
_entity_poly.entity_id
_entity_poly.type
_entity_poly.pdbx_seq_one_letter_code
_entity_poly.pdbx_strand_id
1 'polypeptide(L)' 'MSKTVVRKNESLDDALRRFKRSVSKAGTLQESRKREFYEKNQV' A
#
# COMPACT_ATOMS: atom_id res chain seq x y z
N MET A 1 0.22 6.24 -7.82
CA MET A 1 1.68 6.09 -7.98
C MET A 1 2.36 6.21 -6.62
N SER A 2 2.69 5.09 -5.99
CA SER A 2 3.38 5.07 -4.69
C SER A 2 4.88 5.20 -4.89
N LYS A 3 5.37 6.43 -5.14
CA LYS A 3 6.81 6.72 -5.21
C LYS A 3 7.30 7.07 -3.81
N THR A 4 8.28 6.33 -3.29
CA THR A 4 8.92 6.60 -1.99
C THR A 4 10.36 7.00 -2.23
N VAL A 5 10.72 8.19 -1.76
CA VAL A 5 12.10 8.70 -1.83
C VAL A 5 12.73 8.55 -0.45
N VAL A 6 13.97 8.05 -0.44
CA VAL A 6 14.81 7.97 0.77
C VAL A 6 15.14 9.39 1.21
N ARG A 7 14.87 9.72 2.47
CA ARG A 7 15.17 11.04 3.02
C ARG A 7 16.68 11.16 3.31
N LYS A 8 17.17 12.40 3.44
CA LYS A 8 18.55 12.63 3.89
C LYS A 8 18.71 12.07 5.32
N ASN A 9 19.74 11.25 5.52
CA ASN A 9 20.03 10.51 6.77
C ASN A 9 19.01 9.42 7.16
N GLU A 10 18.21 8.89 6.21
CA GLU A 10 17.36 7.72 6.43
C GLU A 10 18.07 6.44 5.98
N SER A 11 18.04 5.39 6.80
CA SER A 11 18.48 4.05 6.37
C SER A 11 17.50 3.48 5.35
N LEU A 12 17.99 2.60 4.47
CA LEU A 12 17.14 1.91 3.49
C LEU A 12 16.00 1.13 4.16
N ASP A 13 16.27 0.51 5.31
CA ASP A 13 15.28 -0.26 6.07
C ASP A 13 14.16 0.62 6.64
N ASP A 14 14.49 1.83 7.08
CA ASP A 14 13.51 2.79 7.59
C ASP A 14 12.62 3.31 6.46
N ALA A 15 13.21 3.61 5.31
CA ALA A 15 12.48 3.98 4.11
C ALA A 15 11.53 2.86 3.66
N LEU A 16 11.98 1.60 3.71
CA LEU A 16 11.16 0.43 3.37
C LEU A 16 10.01 0.24 4.38
N ARG A 17 10.27 0.42 5.67
CA ARG A 17 9.24 0.33 6.73
C ARG A 17 8.17 1.40 6.53
N ARG A 18 8.56 2.62 6.16
CA ARG A 18 7.65 3.74 5.86
C ARG A 18 6.83 3.47 4.60
N PHE A 19 7.46 2.96 3.54
CA PHE A 19 6.76 2.52 2.33
C PHE A 19 5.70 1.46 2.64
N LYS A 20 6.07 0.40 3.38
CA LYS A 20 5.14 -0.67 3.78
C LYS A 20 3.93 -0.12 4.52
N ARG A 21 4.14 0.79 5.49
CA ARG A 21 3.04 1.47 6.22
C ARG A 21 2.15 2.29 5.27
N SER A 22 2.73 3.01 4.32
CA SER A 22 1.97 3.80 3.36
C SER A 22 1.08 2.94 2.46
N VAL A 23 1.59 1.79 1.98
CA VAL A 23 0.83 0.84 1.15
C VAL A 23 -0.29 0.18 1.94
N SER A 24 -0.01 -0.25 3.18
CA SER A 24 -1.05 -0.81 4.05
C SER A 24 -2.15 0.20 4.37
N LYS A 25 -1.80 1.46 4.65
CA LYS A 25 -2.79 2.52 4.93
C LYS A 25 -3.63 2.88 3.70
N ALA A 26 -3.06 2.82 2.51
CA ALA A 26 -3.79 3.11 1.28
C ALA A 26 -4.89 2.08 0.97
N GLY A 27 -4.87 0.91 1.61
CA GLY A 27 -5.89 -0.13 1.43
C GLY A 27 -5.90 -0.75 0.03
N THR A 28 -4.98 -0.36 -0.86
CA THR A 28 -4.94 -0.79 -2.26
C THR A 28 -4.84 -2.30 -2.40
N LEU A 29 -4.09 -2.97 -1.53
CA LEU A 29 -3.97 -4.43 -1.50
C LEU A 29 -5.27 -5.10 -1.04
N GLN A 30 -5.99 -4.51 -0.09
CA GLN A 30 -7.29 -5.05 0.34
C GLN A 30 -8.35 -4.88 -0.74
N GLU A 31 -8.39 -3.70 -1.36
CA GLU A 31 -9.31 -3.42 -2.46
C GLU A 31 -9.04 -4.32 -3.66
N SER A 32 -7.77 -4.53 -4.01
CA SER A 32 -7.39 -5.46 -5.08
C SER A 32 -7.89 -6.88 -4.79
N ARG A 33 -7.74 -7.39 -3.56
CA ARG A 33 -8.22 -8.72 -3.16
C ARG A 33 -9.73 -8.84 -3.23
N LYS A 34 -10.48 -7.81 -2.80
CA LYS A 34 -11.94 -7.80 -2.91
C LYS A 34 -12.42 -7.83 -4.37
N ARG A 35 -11.64 -7.25 -5.28
CA ARG A 35 -11.93 -7.21 -6.72
C ARG A 35 -11.43 -8.43 -7.49
N GLU A 36 -10.78 -9.40 -6.83
CA GLU A 36 -10.36 -10.65 -7.50
C GLU A 36 -11.58 -11.48 -7.95
N PHE A 37 -12.70 -11.33 -7.24
CA PHE A 37 -13.96 -11.99 -7.56
C PHE A 37 -15.04 -10.93 -7.75
N TYR A 38 -15.95 -11.16 -8.70
CA TYR A 38 -17.11 -10.31 -8.86
C TYR A 38 -18.07 -10.56 -7.69
N GLU A 39 -18.11 -9.63 -6.73
CA GLU A 39 -19.19 -9.58 -5.75
C GLU A 39 -20.41 -8.92 -6.41
N LYS A 40 -21.44 -9.72 -6.67
CA LYS A 40 -22.75 -9.19 -7.06
C LYS A 40 -23.30 -8.42 -5.87
N ASN A 41 -23.36 -7.10 -5.98
CA ASN A 41 -23.99 -6.25 -4.97
C ASN A 41 -25.47 -6.68 -4.84
N GLN A 42 -25.80 -7.40 -3.78
CA GLN A 42 -27.16 -7.68 -3.37
C GLN A 42 -27.60 -6.51 -2.48
N VAL A 43 -27.78 -5.35 -3.09
CA VAL A 43 -28.45 -4.19 -2.49
C VAL A 43 -29.49 -3.70 -3.47
#